data_AF-A0A3C0STN0-F1
#
_entry.id   AF-A0A3C0STN0-F1
#
_cell.length_a   1.000
_cell.length_b   1.000
_cell.length_c   1.000
_cell.angle_alpha   90.00
_cell.angle_beta   90.00
_cell.angle_gamma   90.00
#
_symmetry.space_group_name_H-M   'P 1'
#
loop_
_entity.id
_entity.type
_entity.pdbx_description
1 polymer ?
#
loop_
_entity_poly.entity_id
_entity_poly.type
_entity_poly.pdbx_seq_one_letter_code
_entity_poly.pdbx_strand_id
1 'polypeptide(L)'
;MGRAERRKQQRIMNKKLSADQFNKLQNEVNKDYINIEVDRQCTFFKNIFSECLIESFKNNGISSSKGKQILDDVELIMLRKVKKVE
;
A
#
# COMPACT_ATOMS: atom_id res chain seq x y z
N MET A 1 10.27 51.55 1.08
CA MET A 1 9.30 50.53 1.54
C MET A 1 8.91 50.77 2.99
N GLY A 2 7.66 51.15 3.22
CA GLY A 2 7.11 51.42 4.56
C GLY A 2 6.90 50.15 5.39
N ARG A 3 6.80 50.28 6.72
CA ARG A 3 6.56 49.16 7.65
C ARG A 3 5.34 48.31 7.26
N ALA A 4 4.28 48.93 6.74
CA ALA A 4 3.06 48.24 6.30
C ALA A 4 3.30 47.35 5.07
N GLU A 5 4.09 47.81 4.10
CA GLU A 5 4.42 47.05 2.88
C GLU A 5 5.31 45.86 3.19
N ARG A 6 6.32 46.03 4.08
CA ARG A 6 7.16 44.91 4.54
C ARG A 6 6.32 43.83 5.23
N ARG A 7 5.38 44.22 6.10
CA ARG A 7 4.46 43.28 6.76
C ARG A 7 3.56 42.53 5.75
N LYS A 8 3.12 43.21 4.69
CA LYS A 8 2.29 42.62 3.62
C LYS A 8 3.10 41.62 2.79
N GLN A 9 4.32 41.96 2.39
CA GLN A 9 5.24 41.05 1.69
C GLN A 9 5.61 39.82 2.53
N GLN A 10 5.85 40.01 3.83
CA GLN A 10 6.21 38.91 4.73
C GLN A 10 5.03 37.96 4.99
N ARG A 11 3.79 38.46 5.05
CA ARG A 11 2.59 37.61 5.03
C ARG A 11 2.42 36.85 3.72
N ILE A 12 2.76 37.46 2.59
CA ILE A 12 2.68 36.80 1.26
C ILE A 12 3.74 35.70 1.15
N MET A 13 4.96 35.93 1.65
CA MET A 13 6.00 34.90 1.73
C MET A 13 5.64 33.78 2.70
N ASN A 14 5.08 34.09 3.87
CA ASN A 14 4.60 33.08 4.84
C ASN A 14 3.33 32.35 4.37
N LYS A 15 2.61 32.87 3.36
CA LYS A 15 1.50 32.18 2.68
C LYS A 15 1.98 31.18 1.62
N LYS A 16 3.23 31.30 1.15
CA LYS A 16 3.88 30.25 0.37
C LYS A 16 4.35 29.18 1.36
N LEU A 17 4.16 27.90 1.01
CA LEU A 17 4.61 26.78 1.84
C LEU A 17 6.05 27.03 2.29
N SER A 18 6.30 27.03 3.60
CA SER A 18 7.66 27.02 4.12
C SER A 18 8.39 25.76 3.62
N ALA A 19 9.71 25.81 3.55
CA ALA A 19 10.51 24.67 3.10
C ALA A 19 10.17 23.38 3.87
N ASP A 20 9.92 23.48 5.18
CA ASP A 20 9.52 22.33 6.00
C ASP A 20 8.15 21.79 5.65
N GLN A 21 7.17 22.65 5.35
CA GLN A 21 5.84 22.21 4.90
C GLN A 21 5.89 21.60 3.50
N PHE A 22 6.73 22.14 2.62
CA PHE A 22 6.96 21.56 1.30
C PHE A 22 7.60 20.17 1.40
N ASN A 23 8.64 20.01 2.22
CA ASN A 23 9.32 18.74 2.42
C ASN A 23 8.38 17.68 3.03
N LYS A 24 7.53 18.07 3.98
CA LYS A 24 6.49 17.17 4.53
C LYS A 24 5.51 16.72 3.46
N LEU A 25 4.97 17.66 2.68
CA LEU A 25 4.04 17.37 1.59
C LEU A 25 4.69 16.47 0.53
N GLN A 26 5.94 16.72 0.16
CA GLN A 26 6.68 15.89 -0.79
C GLN A 26 6.87 14.47 -0.26
N ASN A 27 7.21 14.31 1.02
CA ASN A 27 7.35 13.00 1.64
C ASN A 27 6.02 12.25 1.73
N GLU A 28 4.92 12.95 2.04
CA GLU A 28 3.57 12.37 2.06
C GLU A 28 3.16 11.88 0.67
N VAL A 29 3.30 12.73 -0.36
CA VAL A 29 2.99 12.37 -1.76
C VAL A 29 3.85 11.19 -2.24
N ASN A 30 5.14 11.18 -1.91
CA ASN A 30 6.02 10.05 -2.25
C ASN A 30 5.58 8.76 -1.54
N LYS A 31 5.22 8.86 -0.26
CA LYS A 31 4.74 7.70 0.50
C LYS A 31 3.44 7.15 -0.08
N ASP A 32 2.50 8.02 -0.45
CA ASP A 32 1.25 7.61 -1.07
C ASP A 32 1.48 6.95 -2.43
N TYR A 33 2.38 7.52 -3.26
CA TYR A 33 2.76 6.92 -4.53
C TYR A 33 3.38 5.52 -4.34
N ILE A 34 4.30 5.38 -3.39
CA ILE A 34 4.92 4.10 -3.06
C ILE A 34 3.87 3.10 -2.59
N ASN A 35 2.96 3.50 -1.69
CA ASN A 35 1.92 2.61 -1.18
C ASN A 35 0.98 2.14 -2.31
N ILE A 36 0.58 3.04 -3.21
CA ILE A 36 -0.26 2.70 -4.36
C ILE A 36 0.45 1.68 -5.25
N GLU A 37 1.73 1.89 -5.56
CA GLU A 37 2.48 0.96 -6.41
C GLU A 37 2.71 -0.38 -5.70
N VAL A 38 3.02 -0.37 -4.40
CA VAL A 38 3.14 -1.60 -3.60
C VAL A 38 1.83 -2.38 -3.60
N ASP A 39 0.69 -1.73 -3.34
CA ASP A 39 -0.62 -2.39 -3.35
C ASP A 39 -0.97 -2.95 -4.72
N ARG A 40 -0.65 -2.21 -5.79
CA ARG A 40 -0.83 -2.66 -7.17
C ARG A 40 0.00 -3.91 -7.46
N GLN A 41 1.28 -3.90 -7.11
CA GLN A 41 2.18 -5.04 -7.32
C GLN A 41 1.75 -6.23 -6.46
N CYS A 42 1.42 -6.02 -5.19
CA CYS A 42 0.90 -7.07 -4.32
C CYS A 42 -0.36 -7.71 -4.89
N THR A 43 -1.29 -6.91 -5.42
CA THR A 43 -2.51 -7.42 -6.06
C THR A 43 -2.19 -8.23 -7.31
N PHE A 44 -1.30 -7.73 -8.16
CA PHE A 44 -0.86 -8.43 -9.37
C PHE A 44 -0.24 -9.79 -9.05
N PHE A 45 0.70 -9.84 -8.11
CA PHE A 45 1.34 -11.09 -7.69
C PHE A 45 0.35 -12.06 -7.02
N LYS A 46 -0.56 -11.57 -6.17
CA LYS A 46 -1.61 -12.40 -5.57
C LYS A 46 -2.46 -13.10 -6.63
N ASN A 47 -2.82 -12.40 -7.70
CA ASN A 47 -3.61 -12.96 -8.79
C ASN A 47 -2.81 -14.05 -9.54
N ILE A 48 -1.57 -13.75 -9.93
CA ILE A 48 -0.69 -14.73 -10.60
C ILE A 48 -0.53 -15.99 -9.75
N PHE A 49 -0.18 -15.83 -8.47
CA PHE A 49 0.00 -16.98 -7.58
C PHE A 49 -1.28 -17.81 -7.45
N SER A 50 -2.44 -17.15 -7.35
CA SER A 50 -3.73 -17.84 -7.25
C SER A 50 -4.05 -18.63 -8.52
N GLU A 51 -3.83 -18.04 -9.69
CA GLU A 51 -4.02 -18.71 -10.99
C GLU A 51 -3.10 -19.93 -11.13
N CYS A 52 -1.81 -19.78 -10.82
CA CYS A 52 -0.85 -20.89 -10.84
C CYS A 52 -1.26 -22.04 -9.89
N LEU A 53 -1.75 -21.71 -8.69
CA LEU A 53 -2.20 -22.69 -7.71
C LEU A 53 -3.44 -23.46 -8.21
N ILE A 54 -4.43 -22.75 -8.73
CA ILE A 54 -5.66 -23.37 -9.27
C ILE A 54 -5.31 -24.29 -10.43
N GLU A 55 -4.43 -23.86 -11.34
CA GLU A 55 -4.01 -24.68 -12.48
C GLU A 55 -3.22 -25.92 -12.03
N SER A 56 -2.33 -25.76 -11.04
CA SER A 56 -1.62 -26.89 -10.42
C SER A 56 -2.60 -27.89 -9.78
N PHE A 57 -3.62 -27.42 -9.07
CA PHE A 57 -4.65 -28.29 -8.48
C PHE A 57 -5.37 -29.11 -9.56
N LYS A 58 -5.78 -28.48 -10.68
CA LYS A 58 -6.40 -29.19 -11.79
C LYS A 58 -5.47 -30.26 -12.39
N ASN A 59 -4.21 -29.89 -12.65
CA ASN A 59 -3.23 -30.80 -13.25
C ASN A 59 -2.91 -32.01 -12.36
N ASN A 60 -3.07 -31.87 -11.05
CA ASN A 60 -2.89 -32.95 -10.08
C ASN A 60 -4.19 -33.67 -9.72
N GLY A 61 -5.28 -33.43 -10.44
CA GLY A 61 -6.57 -34.10 -10.21
C GLY A 61 -7.25 -33.71 -8.89
N ILE A 62 -6.88 -32.59 -8.29
CA ILE A 62 -7.51 -32.07 -7.08
C ILE A 62 -8.85 -31.44 -7.47
N SER A 63 -9.94 -31.96 -6.91
CA SER A 63 -11.28 -31.42 -7.14
C SER A 63 -11.39 -30.00 -6.58
N SER A 64 -12.27 -29.17 -7.17
CA SER A 64 -12.48 -27.79 -6.71
C SER A 64 -12.89 -27.72 -5.23
N SER A 65 -13.66 -28.70 -4.75
CA SER A 65 -14.03 -28.81 -3.33
C SER A 65 -12.82 -29.04 -2.42
N LYS A 66 -11.93 -29.96 -2.82
CA LYS A 66 -10.70 -30.24 -2.06
C LYS A 66 -9.71 -29.07 -2.13
N GLY A 67 -9.59 -28.42 -3.29
CA GLY A 67 -8.79 -27.22 -3.47
C GLY A 67 -9.27 -26.08 -2.56
N LYS A 68 -10.59 -25.87 -2.46
CA LYS A 68 -11.17 -24.88 -1.55
C LYS A 68 -10.82 -25.17 -0.09
N GLN A 69 -10.99 -26.41 0.37
CA GLN A 69 -10.59 -26.81 1.72
C GLN A 69 -9.12 -26.51 2.01
N ILE A 70 -8.22 -26.80 1.07
CA ILE A 70 -6.79 -26.51 1.22
C ILE A 70 -6.56 -25.00 1.37
N LEU A 71 -7.25 -24.16 0.59
CA LEU A 71 -7.12 -22.71 0.69
C LEU A 71 -7.66 -22.17 2.02
N ASP A 72 -8.80 -22.68 2.50
CA ASP A 72 -9.38 -22.32 3.81
C ASP A 72 -8.41 -22.70 4.96
N ASP A 73 -7.79 -23.88 4.88
CA ASP A 73 -6.77 -24.32 5.86
C ASP A 73 -5.53 -23.41 5.84
N VAL A 74 -5.07 -23.02 4.64
CA VAL A 74 -3.94 -22.10 4.48
C VAL A 74 -4.24 -20.74 5.10
N GLU A 75 -5.41 -20.17 4.87
CA GLU A 75 -5.85 -18.91 5.49
C GLU A 75 -5.81 -19.03 7.02
N LEU A 76 -6.34 -20.12 7.57
CA LEU A 76 -6.38 -20.35 9.00
C LEU A 76 -4.98 -20.52 9.61
N ILE A 77 -4.06 -21.20 8.91
CA ILE A 77 -2.65 -21.31 9.30
C ILE A 77 -1.97 -19.94 9.27
N MET A 78 -2.20 -19.14 8.23
CA MET A 78 -1.65 -17.79 8.12
C MET A 78 -2.13 -16.90 9.26
N LEU A 79 -3.44 -16.88 9.54
CA LEU A 79 -4.02 -16.14 10.66
C LEU A 79 -3.41 -16.54 11.99
N ARG A 80 -3.20 -17.84 12.22
CA ARG A 80 -2.53 -18.34 13.44
C ARG A 80 -1.09 -17.86 13.54
N LYS A 81 -0.35 -17.77 12.43
CA LYS A 81 1.02 -17.26 12.44
C LYS A 81 1.07 -15.77 12.75
N VAL A 82 0.20 -14.98 12.12
CA VAL A 82 0.13 -13.52 12.36
C VAL A 82 -0.24 -13.24 13.82
N LYS A 83 -1.27 -13.92 14.35
CA LYS A 83 -1.71 -13.74 15.75
C LYS A 83 -0.73 -14.25 16.81
N LYS A 84 0.25 -15.07 16.44
CA LYS A 84 1.31 -15.53 17.35
C LYS A 84 2.54 -14.60 17.34
N VAL A 85 2.55 -13.61 16.45
CA VAL A 85 3.64 -12.62 16.30
C VAL A 85 3.32 -11.31 17.05
N GLU A 86 2.15 -11.25 17.72
CA GLU A 86 1.81 -10.25 18.75
C GLU A 86 1.91 -10.89 20.15
#